data_AF-A0A7C7C4F9-F1
#
_entry.id   AF-A0A7C7C4F9-F1
#
_cell.length_a   1.000
_cell.length_b   1.000
_cell.length_c   1.000
_cell.angle_alpha   90.00
_cell.angle_beta   90.00
_cell.angle_gamma   90.00
#
_symmetry.space_group_name_H-M   'P 1'
#
loop_
_entity.id
_entity.type
_entity.pdbx_description
1 polymer ?
#
loop_
_entity_poly.entity_id
_entity_poly.type
_entity_poly.pdbx_seq_one_letter_code
_entity_poly.pdbx_strand_id
1 'polypeptide(L)'
;MREEMEQLNQVLTVGDVKSHVNIIKQILEDVMISGTHYGKIPGCGEKPALLKPGAEKILSTFMLASEFIVTDLSTEDNKFYRVEARLTHQKTKTFMGSGIGECASLESKYAWRVALCDEEWQSFDENLRRVHFKKKYQSKEIDKILQVRQDMYSLSNTILKMAKKRALVDACMNVTACSDIFVQDLDEEHLRNATVRSNPEEVKPNKPTMTKQSVLGAFKLAKNITALDDKWKIACHNGFADDAEVRAAYTDKKGELSK
;
A
#
# COMPACT_ATOMS: atom_id res chain seq x y z
N MET A 1 22.47 38.52 -0.51
CA MET A 1 22.46 38.77 0.95
C MET A 1 21.09 38.76 1.60
N ARG A 2 20.10 39.60 1.24
CA ARG A 2 18.75 39.51 1.87
C ARG A 2 17.97 38.25 1.49
N GLU A 3 18.05 37.81 0.23
CA GLU A 3 17.44 36.54 -0.22
C GLU A 3 18.18 35.30 0.32
N GLU A 4 19.48 35.41 0.62
CA GLU A 4 20.28 34.31 1.19
C GLU A 4 20.08 34.17 2.71
N MET A 5 19.72 35.24 3.41
CA MET A 5 19.41 35.19 4.85
C MET A 5 17.98 34.71 5.16
N GLU A 6 17.08 34.70 4.17
CA GLU A 6 15.71 34.18 4.33
C GLU A 6 15.66 32.64 4.28
N GLN A 7 16.73 32.00 3.82
CA GLN A 7 16.85 30.53 3.78
C GLN A 7 17.30 29.89 5.11
N LEU A 8 17.60 30.69 6.14
CA LEU A 8 18.37 30.22 7.30
C LEU A 8 17.56 29.89 8.56
N ASN A 9 16.23 29.85 8.52
CA ASN A 9 15.47 29.33 9.66
C ASN A 9 14.05 28.85 9.32
N GLN A 10 13.91 27.72 8.62
CA GLN A 10 12.63 27.01 8.53
C GLN A 10 12.67 25.71 9.33
N VAL A 11 12.80 25.85 10.65
CA VAL A 11 12.32 24.79 11.54
C VAL A 11 10.80 24.77 11.42
N LEU A 12 10.24 23.65 10.99
CA LEU A 12 8.78 23.47 10.97
C LEU A 12 8.23 23.66 12.38
N THR A 13 7.14 24.42 12.50
CA THR A 13 6.47 24.53 13.80
C THR A 13 5.79 23.21 14.15
N VAL A 14 5.50 23.00 15.43
CA VAL A 14 4.68 21.86 15.86
C VAL A 14 3.31 21.87 15.17
N GLY A 15 2.76 23.05 14.87
CA GLY A 15 1.52 23.19 14.10
C GLY A 15 1.65 22.65 12.68
N ASP A 16 2.76 22.97 12.00
CA ASP A 16 3.01 22.51 10.63
C ASP A 16 3.14 20.98 10.58
N VAL A 17 3.92 20.40 11.50
CA VAL A 17 4.09 18.94 11.62
C VAL A 17 2.74 18.25 11.88
N LYS A 18 1.91 18.80 12.78
CA LYS A 18 0.55 18.28 13.02
C LYS A 18 -0.32 18.37 11.78
N SER A 19 -0.23 19.46 11.02
CA SER A 19 -0.99 19.62 9.78
C SER A 19 -0.60 18.59 8.72
N HIS A 20 0.71 18.33 8.55
CA HIS A 20 1.22 17.28 7.65
C HIS A 20 0.68 15.89 8.01
N VAL A 21 0.74 15.51 9.29
CA VAL A 21 0.21 14.23 9.76
C VAL A 21 -1.30 14.12 9.51
N ASN A 22 -2.05 15.19 9.75
CA ASN A 22 -3.50 15.21 9.51
C ASN A 22 -3.84 15.07 8.02
N ILE A 23 -3.06 15.68 7.11
CA ILE A 23 -3.23 15.51 5.67
C ILE A 23 -3.06 14.03 5.28
N ILE A 24 -2.02 13.35 5.80
CA ILE A 24 -1.78 11.94 5.49
C ILE A 24 -2.92 11.05 6.01
N LYS A 25 -3.40 11.31 7.24
CA LYS A 25 -4.57 10.61 7.80
C LYS A 25 -5.82 10.82 6.95
N GLN A 26 -6.06 12.03 6.49
CA GLN A 26 -7.21 12.33 5.65
C GLN A 26 -7.11 11.62 4.29
N ILE A 27 -5.93 11.60 3.65
CA ILE A 27 -5.72 10.83 2.41
C ILE A 27 -5.97 9.33 2.65
N LEU A 28 -5.50 8.81 3.79
CA LEU A 28 -5.71 7.41 4.15
C LEU A 28 -7.21 7.07 4.26
N GLU A 29 -8.00 7.95 4.88
CA GLU A 29 -9.43 7.77 5.10
C GLU A 29 -10.28 8.01 3.84
N ASP A 30 -10.01 9.10 3.12
CA ASP A 30 -10.88 9.58 2.03
C ASP A 30 -10.48 9.04 0.64
N VAL A 31 -9.22 8.64 0.45
CA VAL A 31 -8.66 8.37 -0.89
C VAL A 31 -8.03 6.98 -1.01
N MET A 32 -7.43 6.46 0.06
CA MET A 32 -6.76 5.16 0.02
C MET A 32 -7.74 3.99 0.21
N ILE A 33 -7.36 2.85 -0.35
CA ILE A 33 -8.16 1.62 -0.36
C ILE A 33 -7.31 0.51 0.23
N SER A 34 -7.83 -0.14 1.27
CA SER A 34 -7.19 -1.29 1.91
C SER A 34 -7.03 -2.45 0.92
N GLY A 35 -5.88 -3.13 0.95
CA GLY A 35 -5.49 -4.18 0.02
C GLY A 35 -4.88 -3.68 -1.30
N THR A 36 -5.08 -2.42 -1.66
CA THR A 36 -4.51 -1.82 -2.89
C THR A 36 -3.42 -0.79 -2.59
N HIS A 37 -3.69 0.14 -1.69
CA HIS A 37 -2.79 1.24 -1.34
C HIS A 37 -2.00 0.96 -0.07
N TYR A 38 -2.57 0.21 0.85
CA TYR A 38 -1.95 -0.27 2.08
C TYR A 38 -2.59 -1.60 2.50
N GLY A 39 -1.95 -2.39 3.36
CA GLY A 39 -2.61 -3.60 3.89
C GLY A 39 -1.98 -4.13 5.18
N LYS A 40 -2.80 -4.75 6.02
CA LYS A 40 -2.33 -5.40 7.25
C LYS A 40 -1.67 -6.74 6.94
N ILE A 41 -0.60 -7.03 7.67
CA ILE A 41 0.16 -8.25 7.50
C ILE A 41 0.07 -9.06 8.79
N PRO A 42 -0.44 -10.30 8.72
CA PRO A 42 -0.61 -11.12 9.92
C PRO A 42 0.72 -11.36 10.62
N GLY A 43 0.78 -11.05 11.91
CA GLY A 43 1.97 -11.25 12.75
C GLY A 43 2.88 -10.03 12.87
N CYS A 44 2.61 -8.92 12.16
CA CYS A 44 3.49 -7.75 12.15
C CYS A 44 2.86 -6.48 12.76
N GLY A 45 2.03 -6.68 13.79
CA GLY A 45 1.44 -5.60 14.57
C GLY A 45 0.23 -4.94 13.91
N GLU A 46 -0.19 -3.81 14.46
CA GLU A 46 -1.43 -3.12 14.06
C GLU A 46 -1.26 -2.21 12.84
N LYS A 47 -0.05 -1.69 12.61
CA LYS A 47 0.23 -0.75 11.53
C LYS A 47 0.19 -1.47 10.18
N PRO A 48 -0.57 -0.99 9.18
CA PRO A 48 -0.55 -1.56 7.85
C PRO A 48 0.77 -1.26 7.12
N ALA A 49 1.17 -2.13 6.20
CA ALA A 49 2.26 -1.86 5.27
C ALA A 49 1.79 -0.90 4.17
N LEU A 50 2.63 0.07 3.82
CA LEU A 50 2.40 0.95 2.67
C LEU A 50 2.74 0.21 1.38
N LEU A 51 1.82 0.23 0.41
CA LEU A 51 2.04 -0.36 -0.91
C LEU A 51 2.40 0.73 -1.92
N LYS A 52 3.02 0.34 -3.04
CA LYS A 52 3.44 1.25 -4.12
C LYS A 52 2.35 2.25 -4.53
N PRO A 53 1.09 1.83 -4.81
CA PRO A 53 0.06 2.79 -5.21
C PRO A 53 -0.27 3.80 -4.11
N GLY A 54 -0.16 3.41 -2.83
CA GLY A 54 -0.35 4.31 -1.69
C GLY A 54 0.77 5.33 -1.58
N ALA A 55 2.02 4.90 -1.73
CA ALA A 55 3.18 5.79 -1.76
C ALA A 55 3.05 6.83 -2.89
N GLU A 56 2.66 6.41 -4.10
CA GLU A 56 2.45 7.32 -5.23
C GLU A 56 1.37 8.38 -4.95
N LYS A 57 0.27 8.01 -4.28
CA LYS A 57 -0.76 8.97 -3.87
C LYS A 57 -0.22 9.99 -2.87
N ILE A 58 0.50 9.54 -1.84
CA ILE A 58 1.10 10.43 -0.84
C ILE A 58 2.06 11.39 -1.53
N LEU A 59 3.01 10.89 -2.34
CA LEU A 59 3.98 11.72 -3.05
C LEU A 59 3.30 12.74 -3.96
N SER A 60 2.24 12.34 -4.67
CA SER A 60 1.46 13.24 -5.50
C SER A 60 0.79 14.36 -4.68
N THR A 61 0.27 14.07 -3.49
CA THR A 61 -0.35 15.09 -2.63
C THR A 61 0.65 16.15 -2.17
N PHE A 62 1.88 15.74 -1.85
CA PHE A 62 2.96 16.66 -1.47
C PHE A 62 3.72 17.25 -2.67
N MET A 63 3.22 17.07 -3.91
CA MET A 63 3.87 17.52 -5.14
C MET A 63 5.34 17.08 -5.22
N LEU A 64 5.63 15.83 -4.84
CA LEU A 64 6.96 15.25 -4.89
C LEU A 64 7.14 14.47 -6.19
N ALA A 65 8.20 14.79 -6.94
CA ALA A 65 8.64 14.01 -8.09
C ALA A 65 9.73 13.03 -7.65
N SER A 66 9.66 11.79 -8.14
CA SER A 66 10.66 10.75 -7.89
C SER A 66 11.60 10.58 -9.08
N GLU A 67 12.89 10.73 -8.84
CA GLU A 67 13.97 10.33 -9.74
C GLU A 67 14.61 9.05 -9.22
N PHE A 68 15.01 8.13 -10.11
CA PHE A 68 15.61 6.87 -9.70
C PHE A 68 17.04 6.75 -10.25
N ILE A 69 17.99 6.57 -9.34
CA ILE A 69 19.37 6.23 -9.67
C ILE A 69 19.52 4.72 -9.49
N VAL A 70 19.87 4.02 -10.56
CA VAL A 70 20.02 2.56 -10.56
C VAL A 70 21.51 2.22 -10.55
N THR A 71 21.92 1.41 -9.59
CA THR A 71 23.23 0.76 -9.54
C THR A 71 23.04 -0.72 -9.85
N ASP A 72 23.63 -1.16 -10.97
CA ASP A 72 23.69 -2.58 -11.31
C ASP A 72 24.88 -3.22 -10.57
N LEU A 73 24.56 -4.14 -9.67
CA LEU A 73 25.49 -4.93 -8.86
C LEU A 73 25.48 -6.40 -9.32
N SER A 74 24.98 -6.67 -10.52
CA SER A 74 24.85 -8.02 -11.05
C SER A 74 26.21 -8.67 -11.27
N THR A 75 26.25 -9.97 -11.05
CA THR A 75 27.36 -10.85 -11.42
C THR A 75 26.88 -11.82 -12.51
N GLU A 76 27.74 -12.75 -12.90
CA GLU A 76 27.37 -13.82 -13.83
C GLU A 76 26.17 -14.63 -13.32
N ASP A 77 26.14 -14.97 -12.03
CA ASP A 77 25.14 -15.86 -11.41
C ASP A 77 24.04 -15.15 -10.60
N ASN A 78 24.02 -13.82 -10.60
CA ASN A 78 23.09 -13.03 -9.80
C ASN A 78 22.70 -11.73 -10.50
N LYS A 79 21.39 -11.51 -10.66
CA LYS A 79 20.85 -10.19 -11.00
C LYS A 79 20.58 -9.44 -9.72
N PHE A 80 21.29 -8.34 -9.50
CA PHE A 80 21.22 -7.57 -8.27
C PHE A 80 21.21 -6.08 -8.58
N TYR A 81 20.15 -5.41 -8.15
CA TYR A 81 20.00 -3.97 -8.33
C TYR A 81 19.87 -3.29 -6.98
N ARG A 82 20.64 -2.22 -6.79
CA ARG A 82 20.40 -1.20 -5.77
C ARG A 82 19.82 0.02 -6.48
N VAL A 83 18.74 0.57 -5.94
CA VAL A 83 18.06 1.74 -6.47
C VAL A 83 17.95 2.77 -5.37
N GLU A 84 18.36 4.01 -5.66
CA GLU A 84 18.04 5.19 -4.86
C GLU A 84 16.89 5.94 -5.52
N ALA A 85 15.81 6.18 -4.78
CA ALA A 85 14.71 7.05 -5.19
C ALA A 85 14.90 8.42 -4.53
N ARG A 86 15.21 9.44 -5.34
CA ARG A 86 15.39 10.84 -4.91
C ARG A 86 14.11 11.61 -5.11
N LEU A 87 13.64 12.29 -4.07
CA LEU A 87 12.41 13.05 -4.08
C LEU A 87 12.71 14.55 -4.14
N THR A 88 12.08 15.22 -5.10
CA THR A 88 12.24 16.65 -5.33
C THR A 88 10.88 17.30 -5.38
N HIS A 89 10.71 18.43 -4.69
CA HIS A 89 9.45 19.17 -4.76
C HIS A 89 9.27 19.79 -6.16
N GLN A 90 8.12 19.53 -6.80
CA GLN A 90 7.91 19.79 -8.23
C GLN A 90 8.00 21.27 -8.60
N LYS A 91 7.53 22.17 -7.72
CA LYS A 91 7.53 23.62 -7.99
C LYS A 91 8.86 24.28 -7.67
N THR A 92 9.39 24.02 -6.47
CA THR A 92 10.62 24.68 -5.99
C THR A 92 11.89 24.00 -6.49
N LYS A 93 11.77 22.78 -7.03
CA LYS A 93 12.91 21.93 -7.43
C LYS A 93 13.88 21.61 -6.29
N THR A 94 13.46 21.82 -5.05
CA THR A 94 14.24 21.51 -3.85
C THR A 94 14.28 20.01 -3.63
N PHE A 95 15.47 19.47 -3.40
CA PHE A 95 15.63 18.09 -2.95
C PHE A 95 15.07 17.94 -1.54
N MET A 96 14.18 16.97 -1.35
CA MET A 96 13.47 16.74 -0.09
C MET A 96 14.01 15.55 0.69
N GLY A 97 14.69 14.62 0.01
CA GLY A 97 15.26 13.41 0.60
C GLY A 97 15.26 12.24 -0.37
N SER A 98 15.77 11.10 0.08
CA SER A 98 15.80 9.88 -0.73
C SER A 98 15.50 8.63 0.09
N GLY A 99 15.34 7.52 -0.61
CA GLY A 99 15.21 6.18 -0.04
C GLY A 99 15.89 5.16 -0.94
N ILE A 100 16.28 4.03 -0.35
CA ILE A 100 17.07 2.99 -0.96
C ILE A 100 16.27 1.70 -1.01
N GLY A 101 16.34 1.01 -2.15
CA GLY A 101 15.74 -0.30 -2.34
C GLY A 101 16.71 -1.23 -3.03
N GLU A 102 16.84 -2.42 -2.49
CA GLU A 102 17.69 -3.47 -3.04
C GLU A 102 16.83 -4.67 -3.40
N CYS A 103 17.17 -5.35 -4.49
CA CYS A 103 16.58 -6.64 -4.81
C CYS A 103 17.54 -7.51 -5.59
N ALA A 104 17.62 -8.80 -5.25
CA ALA A 104 18.48 -9.77 -5.90
C ALA A 104 17.73 -11.03 -6.34
N SER A 105 18.12 -11.62 -7.48
CA SER A 105 17.57 -12.89 -7.96
C SER A 105 17.89 -14.06 -7.02
N LEU A 106 18.88 -13.91 -6.15
CA LEU A 106 19.23 -14.89 -5.10
C LEU A 106 18.29 -14.88 -3.89
N GLU A 107 17.41 -13.88 -3.72
CA GLU A 107 16.41 -13.93 -2.65
C GLU A 107 15.52 -15.17 -2.80
N SER A 108 15.20 -15.86 -1.71
CA SER A 108 14.53 -17.18 -1.76
C SER A 108 13.25 -17.21 -2.59
N LYS A 109 12.50 -16.10 -2.60
CA LYS A 109 11.28 -15.90 -3.38
C LYS A 109 11.50 -15.93 -4.90
N TYR A 110 12.61 -15.37 -5.36
CA TYR A 110 12.93 -15.26 -6.79
C TYR A 110 13.80 -16.43 -7.24
N ALA A 111 14.72 -16.87 -6.38
CA ALA A 111 15.63 -17.96 -6.69
C ALA A 111 14.91 -19.30 -6.90
N TRP A 112 13.79 -19.51 -6.21
CA TRP A 112 13.14 -20.83 -6.15
C TRP A 112 11.67 -20.74 -6.54
N ARG A 113 11.19 -21.70 -7.33
CA ARG A 113 9.76 -21.90 -7.61
C ARG A 113 9.37 -23.32 -7.26
N VAL A 114 8.08 -23.53 -7.00
CA VAL A 114 7.54 -24.89 -6.87
C VAL A 114 7.73 -25.64 -8.18
N ALA A 115 8.17 -26.89 -8.10
CA ALA A 115 8.23 -27.79 -9.25
C ALA A 115 6.81 -28.08 -9.75
N LEU A 116 6.64 -28.17 -11.07
CA LEU A 116 5.35 -28.47 -11.70
C LEU A 116 4.94 -29.93 -11.44
N CYS A 117 5.91 -30.83 -11.48
CA CYS A 117 5.75 -32.26 -11.24
C CYS A 117 7.06 -32.91 -10.76
N ASP A 118 6.98 -34.18 -10.36
CA ASP A 118 8.13 -34.95 -9.89
C ASP A 118 9.14 -35.25 -11.01
N GLU A 119 8.70 -35.32 -12.26
CA GLU A 119 9.59 -35.52 -13.41
C GLU A 119 10.45 -34.27 -13.66
N GLU A 120 9.84 -33.07 -13.60
CA GLU A 120 10.58 -31.80 -13.65
C GLU A 120 11.56 -31.71 -12.48
N TRP A 121 11.14 -32.10 -11.28
CA TRP A 121 12.02 -32.14 -10.11
C TRP A 121 13.27 -33.00 -10.34
N GLN A 122 13.06 -34.17 -10.93
CA GLN A 122 14.11 -35.16 -11.13
C GLN A 122 15.07 -34.77 -12.26
N SER A 123 14.64 -33.98 -13.24
CA SER A 123 15.48 -33.53 -14.35
C SER A 123 16.50 -32.46 -13.98
N PHE A 124 16.33 -31.76 -12.86
CA PHE A 124 17.30 -30.78 -12.36
C PHE A 124 18.40 -31.47 -11.55
N ASP A 125 19.63 -30.96 -11.68
CA ASP A 125 20.76 -31.35 -10.84
C ASP A 125 20.49 -31.10 -9.35
N GLU A 126 21.16 -31.86 -8.48
CA GLU A 126 20.93 -31.80 -7.03
C GLU A 126 21.17 -30.41 -6.43
N ASN A 127 22.11 -29.63 -7.00
CA ASN A 127 22.41 -28.26 -6.58
C ASN A 127 21.36 -27.23 -7.04
N LEU A 128 20.52 -27.57 -8.02
CA LEU A 128 19.49 -26.69 -8.58
C LEU A 128 18.07 -27.05 -8.11
N ARG A 129 17.96 -27.92 -7.10
CA ARG A 129 16.69 -28.33 -6.49
C ARG A 129 16.81 -28.42 -4.96
N ARG A 130 15.79 -27.99 -4.23
CA ARG A 130 15.68 -28.14 -2.76
C ARG A 130 14.29 -28.52 -2.22
N VAL A 131 14.24 -29.38 -1.20
CA VAL A 131 12.98 -29.61 -0.46
C VAL A 131 12.81 -28.49 0.55
N HIS A 132 11.79 -27.65 0.36
CA HIS A 132 11.45 -26.57 1.28
C HIS A 132 10.37 -27.02 2.26
N PHE A 133 10.62 -26.84 3.55
CA PHE A 133 9.70 -27.20 4.62
C PHE A 133 8.95 -25.97 5.10
N LYS A 134 7.63 -25.99 4.99
CA LYS A 134 6.76 -24.89 5.43
C LYS A 134 5.79 -25.40 6.49
N LYS A 135 5.77 -24.76 7.66
CA LYS A 135 4.79 -25.09 8.71
C LYS A 135 3.39 -24.65 8.26
N LYS A 136 2.40 -25.53 8.38
CA LYS A 136 1.00 -25.16 8.13
C LYS A 136 0.55 -24.14 9.17
N TYR A 137 -0.23 -23.14 8.72
CA TYR A 137 -0.75 -22.12 9.61
C TYR A 137 -1.62 -22.76 10.70
N GLN A 138 -1.37 -22.41 11.97
CA GLN A 138 -2.06 -22.93 13.16
C GLN A 138 -2.01 -24.46 13.38
N SER A 139 -1.23 -25.22 12.60
CA SER A 139 -1.02 -26.66 12.80
C SER A 139 0.43 -26.98 13.18
N LYS A 140 0.65 -28.13 13.79
CA LYS A 140 2.00 -28.68 14.02
C LYS A 140 2.54 -29.42 12.79
N GLU A 141 1.71 -29.63 11.77
CA GLU A 141 2.10 -30.27 10.51
C GLU A 141 3.02 -29.40 9.65
N ILE A 142 3.91 -30.07 8.92
CA ILE A 142 4.91 -29.45 8.03
C ILE A 142 4.65 -29.93 6.61
N ASP A 143 4.43 -28.99 5.69
CA ASP A 143 4.37 -29.26 4.27
C ASP A 143 5.78 -29.38 3.69
N LYS A 144 5.98 -30.39 2.84
CA LYS A 144 7.18 -30.57 2.03
C LYS A 144 6.87 -30.07 0.63
N ILE A 145 7.60 -29.05 0.19
CA ILE A 145 7.41 -28.41 -1.11
C ILE A 145 8.68 -28.63 -1.93
N LEU A 146 8.57 -29.29 -3.07
CA LEU A 146 9.67 -29.46 -4.01
C LEU A 146 9.90 -28.14 -4.76
N GLN A 147 11.08 -27.54 -4.65
CA GLN A 147 11.40 -26.26 -5.30
C GLN A 147 12.65 -26.27 -6.20
N VAL A 148 12.47 -25.94 -7.47
CA VAL A 148 13.56 -25.89 -8.47
C VAL A 148 14.07 -24.47 -8.65
N ARG A 149 15.31 -24.35 -9.09
CA ARG A 149 15.95 -23.06 -9.37
C ARG A 149 15.28 -22.37 -10.55
N GLN A 150 15.00 -21.08 -10.43
CA GLN A 150 14.49 -20.25 -11.54
C GLN A 150 15.63 -19.68 -12.38
N ASP A 151 15.34 -19.45 -13.67
CA ASP A 151 16.23 -18.70 -14.54
C ASP A 151 16.27 -17.22 -14.15
N MET A 152 17.45 -16.71 -13.83
CA MET A 152 17.64 -15.33 -13.38
C MET A 152 17.39 -14.29 -14.48
N TYR A 153 17.61 -14.63 -15.75
CA TYR A 153 17.45 -13.68 -16.84
C TYR A 153 15.99 -13.36 -17.07
N SER A 154 15.12 -14.37 -16.99
CA SER A 154 13.65 -14.18 -17.00
C SER A 154 13.15 -13.24 -15.89
N LEU A 155 13.87 -13.18 -14.76
CA LEU A 155 13.49 -12.38 -13.59
C LEU A 155 14.14 -11.00 -13.55
N SER A 156 15.13 -10.70 -14.40
CA SER A 156 15.94 -9.48 -14.32
C SER A 156 15.10 -8.19 -14.17
N ASN A 157 14.10 -7.99 -15.04
CA ASN A 157 13.20 -6.83 -14.97
C ASN A 157 12.32 -6.84 -13.71
N THR A 158 11.89 -8.02 -13.24
CA THR A 158 11.15 -8.18 -11.99
C THR A 158 12.00 -7.72 -10.81
N ILE A 159 13.27 -8.12 -10.75
CA ILE A 159 14.20 -7.72 -9.70
C ILE A 159 14.39 -6.20 -9.71
N LEU A 160 14.67 -5.61 -10.88
CA LEU A 160 14.84 -4.15 -10.99
C LEU A 160 13.57 -3.40 -10.55
N LYS A 161 12.39 -3.83 -11.01
CA LYS A 161 11.12 -3.20 -10.62
C LYS A 161 10.82 -3.34 -9.13
N MET A 162 11.23 -4.44 -8.52
CA MET A 162 11.08 -4.65 -7.08
C MET A 162 12.03 -3.76 -6.28
N ALA A 163 13.29 -3.61 -6.70
CA ALA A 163 14.21 -2.66 -6.10
C ALA A 163 13.68 -1.21 -6.20
N LYS A 164 13.20 -0.80 -7.38
CA LYS A 164 12.57 0.52 -7.58
C LYS A 164 11.35 0.75 -6.68
N LYS A 165 10.53 -0.29 -6.49
CA LYS A 165 9.36 -0.23 -5.61
C LYS A 165 9.78 -0.02 -4.15
N ARG A 166 10.74 -0.83 -3.66
CA ARG A 166 11.27 -0.73 -2.29
C ARG A 166 11.86 0.67 -2.05
N ALA A 167 12.64 1.18 -3.00
CA ALA A 167 13.24 2.52 -2.93
C ALA A 167 12.18 3.63 -2.86
N LEU A 168 11.12 3.56 -3.68
CA LEU A 168 10.07 4.58 -3.68
C LEU A 168 9.28 4.61 -2.36
N VAL A 169 8.95 3.45 -1.81
CA VAL A 169 8.22 3.34 -0.55
C VAL A 169 9.08 3.87 0.61
N ASP A 170 10.35 3.47 0.68
CA ASP A 170 11.30 3.99 1.66
C ASP A 170 11.44 5.52 1.56
N ALA A 171 11.64 6.05 0.36
CA ALA A 171 11.77 7.50 0.16
C ALA A 171 10.51 8.25 0.60
N CYS A 172 9.33 7.70 0.30
CA CYS A 172 8.06 8.26 0.75
C CYS A 172 7.97 8.31 2.27
N MET A 173 8.35 7.22 2.96
CA MET A 173 8.33 7.16 4.42
C MET A 173 9.31 8.15 5.05
N ASN A 174 10.52 8.27 4.51
CA ASN A 174 11.55 9.19 4.99
C ASN A 174 11.13 10.66 4.82
N VAL A 175 10.62 11.03 3.65
CA VAL A 175 10.33 12.45 3.33
C VAL A 175 9.01 12.92 3.93
N THR A 176 8.00 12.06 4.00
CA THR A 176 6.67 12.45 4.49
C THR A 176 6.42 12.10 5.95
N ALA A 177 7.40 11.47 6.61
CA ALA A 177 7.31 11.00 7.99
C ALA A 177 6.07 10.11 8.26
N CYS A 178 5.65 9.33 7.27
CA CYS A 178 4.45 8.48 7.39
C CYS A 178 4.69 7.13 8.10
N SER A 179 5.89 6.91 8.67
CA SER A 179 6.25 5.73 9.48
C SER A 179 5.47 5.61 10.79
N ASP A 180 4.87 6.70 11.26
CA ASP A 180 3.93 6.66 12.38
C ASP A 180 2.62 5.95 12.03
N ILE A 181 2.26 5.90 10.74
CA ILE A 181 1.01 5.32 10.24
C ILE A 181 1.27 3.96 9.59
N PHE A 182 2.36 3.85 8.82
CA PHE A 182 2.68 2.66 8.05
C PHE A 182 3.97 1.99 8.51
N VAL A 183 4.08 0.69 8.23
CA VAL A 183 5.36 -0.04 8.29
C VAL A 183 5.99 -0.17 6.91
N GLN A 184 7.32 -0.21 6.89
CA GLN A 184 8.14 -0.14 5.69
C GLN A 184 8.32 -1.49 5.00
N ASP A 185 8.45 -2.56 5.79
CA ASP A 185 9.19 -3.72 5.33
C ASP A 185 8.41 -5.00 5.48
N LEU A 186 7.50 -5.28 4.55
CA LEU A 186 7.13 -6.67 4.27
C LEU A 186 6.69 -6.78 2.82
N ASP A 187 7.45 -7.55 2.03
CA ASP A 187 7.09 -7.87 0.66
C ASP A 187 5.63 -8.33 0.56
N GLU A 188 4.93 -7.87 -0.48
CA GLU A 188 3.53 -8.21 -0.82
C GLU A 188 3.19 -9.71 -0.74
N GLU A 189 4.18 -10.60 -0.77
CA GLU A 189 3.97 -12.03 -0.57
C GLU A 189 3.49 -12.38 0.85
N HIS A 190 3.87 -11.61 1.88
CA HIS A 190 3.28 -11.73 3.21
C HIS A 190 1.80 -11.29 3.20
N LEU A 191 1.41 -10.31 2.38
CA LEU A 191 0.01 -9.96 2.14
C LEU A 191 -0.73 -11.04 1.33
N ARG A 192 -0.14 -11.59 0.26
CA ARG A 192 -0.78 -12.61 -0.59
C ARG A 192 -0.98 -13.92 0.14
N ASN A 193 0.03 -14.34 0.90
CA ASN A 193 -0.11 -15.47 1.79
C ASN A 193 -1.18 -15.23 2.85
N ALA A 194 -1.59 -13.97 3.12
CA ALA A 194 -2.69 -13.60 4.01
C ALA A 194 -4.06 -13.51 3.32
N THR A 195 -4.14 -13.07 2.06
CA THR A 195 -5.40 -13.03 1.29
C THR A 195 -5.80 -14.37 0.68
N VAL A 196 -4.87 -15.30 0.45
CA VAL A 196 -5.19 -16.72 0.17
C VAL A 196 -5.75 -17.43 1.42
N ARG A 197 -5.75 -16.79 2.60
CA ARG A 197 -6.28 -17.32 3.87
C ARG A 197 -7.79 -17.11 4.07
N SER A 198 -8.45 -16.35 3.20
CA SER A 198 -9.91 -16.35 3.10
C SER A 198 -10.29 -17.28 1.95
N ASN A 199 -11.19 -18.23 2.22
CA ASN A 199 -11.82 -19.09 1.21
C ASN A 199 -12.16 -18.27 -0.05
N PRO A 200 -12.02 -18.83 -1.29
CA PRO A 200 -12.48 -18.16 -2.50
C PRO A 200 -13.99 -17.86 -2.50
N GLU A 201 -14.74 -18.48 -1.59
CA GLU A 201 -16.11 -18.12 -1.27
C GLU A 201 -16.12 -17.04 -0.18
N GLU A 202 -16.52 -15.84 -0.58
CA GLU A 202 -16.70 -14.61 0.20
C GLU A 202 -15.46 -13.75 0.52
N VAL A 203 -14.80 -13.23 -0.53
CA VAL A 203 -14.24 -11.86 -0.45
C VAL A 203 -15.07 -10.96 -1.35
N LYS A 204 -16.25 -10.57 -0.86
CA LYS A 204 -16.87 -9.33 -1.35
C LYS A 204 -15.95 -8.19 -0.90
N PRO A 205 -15.63 -7.21 -1.76
CA PRO A 205 -14.79 -6.09 -1.37
C PRO A 205 -15.40 -5.45 -0.12
N ASN A 206 -14.64 -5.35 0.97
CA ASN A 206 -15.02 -4.51 2.11
C ASN A 206 -15.01 -3.07 1.61
N LYS A 207 -16.14 -2.64 1.04
CA LYS A 207 -16.49 -1.22 0.94
C LYS A 207 -16.41 -0.67 2.37
N PRO A 208 -15.90 0.55 2.60
CA PRO A 208 -16.02 1.18 3.90
C PRO A 208 -17.50 1.10 4.31
N THR A 209 -17.81 0.28 5.32
CA THR A 209 -19.21 0.06 5.71
C THR A 209 -19.65 1.33 6.39
N MET A 210 -20.32 2.18 5.62
CA MET A 210 -20.91 3.43 6.11
C MET A 210 -21.83 3.05 7.28
N THR A 211 -21.55 3.55 8.47
CA THR A 211 -22.38 3.22 9.64
C THR A 211 -23.70 3.98 9.56
N LYS A 212 -24.77 3.41 10.10
CA LYS A 212 -26.09 4.07 10.17
C LYS A 212 -25.98 5.50 10.73
N GLN A 213 -25.14 5.68 11.76
CA GLN A 213 -24.91 6.97 12.39
C GLN A 213 -24.27 8.02 11.46
N SER A 214 -23.36 7.61 10.58
CA SER A 214 -22.75 8.54 9.63
C SER A 214 -23.73 8.96 8.53
N VAL A 215 -24.62 8.05 8.10
CA VAL A 215 -25.70 8.37 7.14
C VAL A 215 -26.63 9.42 7.72
N LEU A 216 -27.11 9.20 8.94
CA LEU A 216 -28.01 10.11 9.63
C LEU A 216 -27.35 11.48 9.88
N GLY A 217 -26.06 11.49 10.25
CA GLY A 217 -25.27 12.72 10.36
C GLY A 217 -25.15 13.47 9.03
N ALA A 218 -24.92 12.75 7.94
CA ALA A 218 -24.80 13.34 6.61
C ALA A 218 -26.10 14.01 6.14
N PHE A 219 -27.27 13.41 6.41
CA PHE A 219 -28.57 14.03 6.10
C PHE A 219 -28.80 15.32 6.88
N LYS A 220 -28.49 15.35 8.18
CA LYS A 220 -28.60 16.57 9.00
C LYS A 220 -27.78 17.74 8.43
N LEU A 221 -26.62 17.44 7.85
CA LEU A 221 -25.70 18.42 7.25
C LEU A 221 -26.06 18.83 5.82
N ALA A 222 -27.08 18.24 5.19
CA ALA A 222 -27.48 18.63 3.84
C ALA A 222 -28.13 20.02 3.85
N LYS A 223 -27.62 20.92 2.99
CA LYS A 223 -28.05 22.33 2.91
C LYS A 223 -29.12 22.60 1.84
N ASN A 224 -29.32 21.66 0.91
CA ASN A 224 -30.31 21.75 -0.16
C ASN A 224 -30.75 20.35 -0.59
N ILE A 225 -31.86 20.28 -1.35
CA ILE A 225 -32.49 19.02 -1.77
C ILE A 225 -31.54 18.20 -2.64
N THR A 226 -30.80 18.82 -3.57
CA THR A 226 -29.84 18.13 -4.44
C THR A 226 -28.77 17.39 -3.64
N ALA A 227 -28.16 18.06 -2.66
CA ALA A 227 -27.15 17.47 -1.79
C ALA A 227 -27.73 16.39 -0.86
N LEU A 228 -29.00 16.50 -0.47
CA LEU A 228 -29.70 15.45 0.30
C LEU A 228 -29.96 14.21 -0.58
N ASP A 229 -30.40 14.41 -1.81
CA ASP A 229 -30.71 13.33 -2.76
C ASP A 229 -29.45 12.55 -3.17
N ASP A 230 -28.30 13.22 -3.32
CA ASP A 230 -27.04 12.53 -3.60
C ASP A 230 -26.55 11.70 -2.42
N LYS A 231 -26.71 12.21 -1.19
CA LYS A 231 -26.43 11.45 0.03
C LYS A 231 -27.37 10.25 0.19
N TRP A 232 -28.64 10.40 -0.22
CA TRP A 232 -29.62 9.31 -0.22
C TRP A 232 -29.22 8.20 -1.19
N LYS A 233 -28.79 8.53 -2.42
CA LYS A 233 -28.28 7.55 -3.38
C LYS A 233 -27.08 6.77 -2.82
N ILE A 234 -26.17 7.46 -2.13
CA ILE A 234 -25.01 6.86 -1.47
C ILE A 234 -25.47 5.91 -0.35
N ALA A 235 -26.46 6.30 0.46
CA ALA A 235 -27.03 5.44 1.51
C ALA A 235 -27.65 4.16 0.93
N CYS A 236 -28.44 4.28 -0.15
CA CYS A 236 -29.03 3.13 -0.85
C CYS A 236 -27.98 2.19 -1.40
N HIS A 237 -26.92 2.72 -2.03
CA HIS A 237 -25.82 1.91 -2.57
C HIS A 237 -25.04 1.14 -1.48
N ASN A 238 -25.14 1.59 -0.23
CA ASN A 238 -24.55 0.95 0.95
C ASN A 238 -25.54 0.10 1.75
N GLY A 239 -26.71 -0.23 1.18
CA GLY A 239 -27.66 -1.19 1.77
C GLY A 239 -28.68 -0.60 2.73
N PHE A 240 -28.79 0.73 2.85
CA PHE A 240 -29.75 1.38 3.74
C PHE A 240 -31.11 1.71 3.09
N ALA A 241 -31.37 1.19 1.88
CA ALA A 241 -32.60 1.50 1.13
C ALA A 241 -33.88 1.08 1.89
N ASP A 242 -33.80 -0.01 2.65
CA ASP A 242 -34.94 -0.59 3.39
C ASP A 242 -34.87 -0.30 4.90
N ASP A 243 -33.88 0.46 5.37
CA ASP A 243 -33.80 0.85 6.79
C ASP A 243 -34.82 1.95 7.11
N ALA A 244 -35.79 1.61 7.95
CA ALA A 244 -36.92 2.47 8.30
C ALA A 244 -36.48 3.82 8.91
N GLU A 245 -35.41 3.84 9.71
CA GLU A 245 -34.93 5.05 10.38
C GLU A 245 -34.20 5.96 9.39
N VAL A 246 -33.43 5.38 8.47
CA VAL A 246 -32.73 6.14 7.42
C VAL A 246 -33.73 6.74 6.43
N ARG A 247 -34.79 6.01 6.08
CA ARG A 247 -35.89 6.51 5.25
C ARG A 247 -36.62 7.67 5.91
N ALA A 248 -37.00 7.50 7.18
CA ALA A 248 -37.69 8.54 7.96
C ALA A 248 -36.85 9.82 8.02
N ALA A 249 -35.56 9.70 8.35
CA ALA A 249 -34.65 10.84 8.42
C ALA A 249 -34.48 11.56 7.07
N TYR A 250 -34.48 10.83 5.95
CA TYR A 250 -34.46 11.42 4.62
C TYR A 250 -35.76 12.17 4.30
N THR A 251 -36.92 11.56 4.53
CA THR A 251 -38.22 12.20 4.28
C THR A 251 -38.42 13.44 5.14
N ASP A 252 -38.05 13.39 6.42
CA ASP A 252 -38.16 14.51 7.35
C ASP A 252 -37.27 15.66 6.88
N LYS A 253 -36.00 15.37 6.56
CA LYS A 253 -35.06 16.39 6.10
C LYS A 253 -35.45 16.98 4.74
N LYS A 254 -36.02 16.18 3.86
CA LYS A 254 -36.54 16.65 2.56
C LYS A 254 -37.74 17.58 2.76
N GLY A 255 -38.62 17.26 3.70
CA GLY A 255 -39.73 18.12 4.12
C GLY A 255 -39.27 19.45 4.71
N GLU A 256 -38.22 19.46 5.53
CA GLU A 256 -37.61 20.70 6.04
C GLU A 256 -37.03 21.57 4.91
N LEU A 257 -36.30 20.97 3.97
CA LEU A 257 -35.61 21.70 2.89
C LEU A 257 -36.53 22.11 1.72
N SER A 258 -37.79 21.66 1.73
CA SER A 258 -38.81 22.03 0.72
C SER A 258 -39.73 23.17 1.18
N LYS A 259 -39.55 23.68 2.40
CA LYS A 259 -40.22 24.87 2.94
C LYS A 259 -39.34 26.09 2.74
#